data_AF-A0A1M7BJW4-F1
#
_entry.id   AF-A0A1M7BJW4-F1
#
_cell.length_a   1.000
_cell.length_b   1.000
_cell.length_c   1.000
_cell.angle_alpha   90.00
_cell.angle_beta   90.00
_cell.angle_gamma   90.00
#
_symmetry.space_group_name_H-M   'P 1'
#
loop_
_entity.id
_entity.type
_entity.pdbx_description
1 polymer ?
#
loop_
_entity_poly.entity_id
_entity_poly.type
_entity_poly.pdbx_seq_one_letter_code
_entity_poly.pdbx_strand_id
1 'polypeptide(L)'
;MGSWLSEREQRLVAGAEAASAATPVPTQIVSNGEYLPPSQSATQKRVEARINELADLNGQRLGLNRRQFMRTSCGMAAAFLAMNEIYGNVFQVTAAEAHEPEMMLARAQSLAGQFVFDVQTHFVRDDFKHEELLGLASFASEHWNPNMKQEGVSSLARYKFQNYMKEIYYDSDTTMALLSGAPFDDPSWWLLSNEQIAKAREMINDFAGSRRLLAHTVITPKQPGFMDEVDKAIAVYKPDSWKSYTIGDPLAPSKFPWRLDDEQVMYPFYDKAVKAGITTLCIHKGLLPPDYEKSFAGVWEYATAWDIGKAAKDWPQMNFVIYHSALRPFLELPDQAWAEFESTGRIRWATDLAEIPQKFGVTNVHAELGTSFANSAVAHPKFCAALVGTLIKGMGVDHVLWGTDSVWYGSPQWQIEALRRLEIPEDMQKKYGFAPLGGADSAIKQMIFGGNAARMYRINLKAADNIRMPAFSEDRLTALKSQYELAAKEPSNLRYGYVRAA
;
A
#
# COMPACT_ATOMS: atom_id res chain seq x y z
N MET A 1 -9.84 26.20 -9.69
CA MET A 1 -8.75 25.56 -8.94
C MET A 1 -9.43 24.55 -8.05
N GLY A 2 -9.53 23.32 -8.55
CA GLY A 2 -10.33 22.27 -7.92
C GLY A 2 -9.51 21.62 -6.82
N SER A 3 -10.07 21.57 -5.63
CA SER A 3 -9.59 20.63 -4.63
C SER A 3 -9.93 19.19 -5.03
N TRP A 4 -9.10 18.25 -4.53
CA TRP A 4 -9.08 16.81 -4.86
C TRP A 4 -10.45 16.12 -4.68
N LEU A 5 -11.19 16.57 -3.68
CA LEU A 5 -12.59 16.32 -3.50
C LEU A 5 -13.30 17.59 -3.94
N SER A 6 -14.46 17.47 -4.57
CA SER A 6 -15.30 18.66 -4.77
C SER A 6 -15.45 19.43 -3.45
N GLU A 7 -15.66 20.75 -3.47
CA GLU A 7 -15.88 21.53 -2.23
C GLU A 7 -16.95 20.88 -1.33
N ARG A 8 -17.91 20.19 -1.95
CA ARG A 8 -18.91 19.38 -1.26
C ARG A 8 -18.30 18.19 -0.53
N GLU A 9 -17.45 17.43 -1.19
CA GLU A 9 -16.84 16.22 -0.65
C GLU A 9 -15.75 16.52 0.38
N GLN A 10 -15.00 17.62 0.24
CA GLN A 10 -14.04 18.05 1.29
C GLN A 10 -14.73 18.28 2.62
N ARG A 11 -16.00 18.70 2.63
CA ARG A 11 -16.79 18.84 3.86
C ARG A 11 -17.21 17.51 4.48
N LEU A 12 -17.00 16.39 3.79
CA LEU A 12 -17.45 15.06 4.24
C LEU A 12 -16.32 14.21 4.85
N VAL A 13 -15.09 14.68 4.86
CA VAL A 13 -13.93 13.91 5.31
C VAL A 13 -13.24 14.60 6.48
N ALA A 14 -12.33 13.91 7.14
CA ALA A 14 -11.46 14.43 8.19
C ALA A 14 -10.07 13.79 8.08
N GLY A 15 -9.03 14.45 8.61
CA GLY A 15 -7.69 13.85 8.71
C GLY A 15 -7.72 12.62 9.64
N ALA A 16 -7.22 11.48 9.15
CA ALA A 16 -7.27 10.19 9.85
C ALA A 16 -6.52 10.22 11.19
N GLU A 17 -5.47 11.02 11.31
CA GLU A 17 -4.65 11.20 12.50
C GLU A 17 -5.42 11.69 13.74
N ALA A 18 -6.53 12.40 13.50
CA ALA A 18 -7.30 13.13 14.48
C ALA A 18 -8.67 12.46 14.68
N ALA A 19 -9.26 12.04 13.57
CA ALA A 19 -10.60 11.49 13.54
C ALA A 19 -10.63 9.96 13.64
N SER A 20 -9.51 9.26 13.37
CA SER A 20 -9.44 7.81 13.53
C SER A 20 -8.93 7.42 14.91
N ALA A 21 -9.47 6.34 15.45
CA ALA A 21 -8.99 5.78 16.70
C ALA A 21 -7.51 5.34 16.57
N ALA A 22 -6.69 5.66 17.57
CA ALA A 22 -5.27 5.28 17.62
C ALA A 22 -5.08 3.79 18.00
N THR A 23 -5.79 2.90 17.30
CA THR A 23 -5.71 1.44 17.45
C THR A 23 -4.55 0.87 16.60
N PRO A 24 -4.00 -0.31 16.97
CA PRO A 24 -2.89 -0.93 16.23
C PRO A 24 -3.22 -1.18 14.75
N VAL A 25 -4.47 -1.54 14.45
CA VAL A 25 -5.02 -1.72 13.09
C VAL A 25 -6.09 -0.64 12.87
N PRO A 26 -6.16 0.02 11.70
CA PRO A 26 -7.26 0.95 11.42
C PRO A 26 -8.63 0.28 11.55
N THR A 27 -9.61 1.00 12.06
CA THR A 27 -11.01 0.53 12.23
C THR A 27 -11.97 1.15 11.23
N GLN A 28 -11.45 1.92 10.26
CA GLN A 28 -12.20 2.50 9.15
C GLN A 28 -11.29 2.66 7.94
N ILE A 29 -11.88 2.76 6.74
CA ILE A 29 -11.09 2.96 5.52
C ILE A 29 -10.41 4.33 5.58
N VAL A 30 -9.08 4.30 5.43
CA VAL A 30 -8.26 5.49 5.22
C VAL A 30 -8.05 5.64 3.71
N SER A 31 -8.22 6.84 3.18
CA SER A 31 -7.92 7.19 1.80
C SER A 31 -6.59 7.90 1.72
N ASN A 32 -5.77 7.56 0.75
CA ASN A 32 -4.57 8.31 0.37
C ASN A 32 -4.92 9.67 -0.29
N GLY A 33 -6.21 9.94 -0.51
CA GLY A 33 -6.68 11.11 -1.23
C GLY A 33 -6.96 10.84 -2.70
N GLU A 34 -7.05 9.60 -3.19
CA GLU A 34 -7.46 9.38 -4.59
C GLU A 34 -8.97 9.10 -4.72
N TYR A 35 -9.61 8.76 -3.60
CA TYR A 35 -11.03 8.46 -3.52
C TYR A 35 -11.64 8.99 -2.22
N LEU A 36 -12.95 9.17 -2.21
CA LEU A 36 -13.70 9.53 -1.01
C LEU A 36 -13.94 8.27 -0.17
N PRO A 37 -13.39 8.14 1.07
CA PRO A 37 -13.60 6.96 1.91
C PRO A 37 -15.07 6.86 2.35
N PRO A 38 -15.67 5.66 2.44
CA PRO A 38 -17.03 5.51 2.99
C PRO A 38 -17.06 5.83 4.50
N SER A 39 -18.26 6.10 5.02
CA SER A 39 -18.47 6.23 6.48
C SER A 39 -18.04 4.96 7.21
N GLN A 40 -17.47 5.12 8.42
CA GLN A 40 -17.21 3.97 9.29
C GLN A 40 -18.52 3.20 9.51
N SER A 41 -18.55 1.95 9.07
CA SER A 41 -19.76 1.13 9.10
C SER A 41 -20.12 0.75 10.55
N ALA A 42 -21.37 0.32 10.76
CA ALA A 42 -21.79 -0.20 12.07
C ALA A 42 -20.93 -1.40 12.51
N THR A 43 -20.55 -2.26 11.56
CA THR A 43 -19.67 -3.41 11.82
C THR A 43 -18.27 -2.96 12.25
N GLN A 44 -17.70 -1.97 11.56
CA GLN A 44 -16.42 -1.36 11.91
C GLN A 44 -16.42 -0.70 13.29
N LYS A 45 -17.49 0.02 13.64
CA LYS A 45 -17.69 0.59 15.00
C LYS A 45 -17.72 -0.48 16.08
N ARG A 46 -18.35 -1.64 15.82
CA ARG A 46 -18.33 -2.78 16.76
C ARG A 46 -16.92 -3.35 16.92
N VAL A 47 -16.13 -3.45 15.86
CA VAL A 47 -14.72 -3.85 15.96
C VAL A 47 -13.96 -2.87 16.83
N GLU A 48 -14.07 -1.57 16.58
CA GLU A 48 -13.38 -0.56 17.39
C GLU A 48 -13.75 -0.62 18.87
N ALA A 49 -15.05 -0.71 19.18
CA ALA A 49 -15.53 -0.89 20.55
C ALA A 49 -14.92 -2.14 21.19
N ARG A 50 -14.91 -3.26 20.45
CA ARG A 50 -14.38 -4.53 20.93
C ARG A 50 -12.86 -4.49 21.16
N ILE A 51 -12.12 -3.79 20.30
CA ILE A 51 -10.69 -3.55 20.48
C ILE A 51 -10.44 -2.79 21.79
N ASN A 52 -11.23 -1.75 22.06
CA ASN A 52 -11.12 -0.97 23.29
C ASN A 52 -11.44 -1.82 24.54
N GLU A 53 -12.47 -2.66 24.50
CA GLU A 53 -12.81 -3.59 25.59
C GLU A 53 -11.68 -4.58 25.88
N LEU A 54 -11.11 -5.20 24.85
CA LEU A 54 -9.99 -6.13 25.00
C LEU A 54 -8.75 -5.43 25.55
N ALA A 55 -8.51 -4.18 25.14
CA ALA A 55 -7.39 -3.40 25.64
C ALA A 55 -7.55 -2.97 27.10
N ASP A 56 -8.77 -2.65 27.55
CA ASP A 56 -9.01 -2.38 28.97
C ASP A 56 -8.79 -3.64 29.80
N LEU A 57 -9.36 -4.76 29.36
CA LEU A 57 -9.27 -6.04 30.07
C LEU A 57 -7.83 -6.56 30.15
N ASN A 58 -7.14 -6.63 29.01
CA ASN A 58 -5.79 -7.21 28.94
C ASN A 58 -4.73 -6.19 29.37
N GLY A 59 -4.95 -4.89 29.17
CA GLY A 59 -4.10 -3.84 29.71
C GLY A 59 -4.00 -3.92 31.23
N GLN A 60 -5.13 -4.07 31.93
CA GLN A 60 -5.15 -4.25 33.39
C GLN A 60 -4.34 -5.47 33.84
N ARG A 61 -4.43 -6.60 33.13
CA ARG A 61 -3.66 -7.82 33.44
C ARG A 61 -2.15 -7.60 33.34
N LEU A 62 -1.72 -6.72 32.44
CA LEU A 62 -0.31 -6.40 32.19
C LEU A 62 0.17 -5.15 32.94
N GLY A 63 -0.68 -4.53 33.76
CA GLY A 63 -0.35 -3.28 34.45
C GLY A 63 -0.19 -2.07 33.50
N LEU A 64 -0.82 -2.12 32.32
CA LEU A 64 -0.77 -1.08 31.30
C LEU A 64 -2.12 -0.34 31.20
N ASN A 65 -2.08 0.96 30.95
CA ASN A 65 -3.29 1.66 30.52
C ASN A 65 -3.61 1.32 29.04
N ARG A 66 -4.84 1.63 28.60
CA ARG A 66 -5.30 1.34 27.22
C ARG A 66 -4.32 1.83 26.16
N ARG A 67 -3.84 3.08 26.25
CA ARG A 67 -2.94 3.69 25.27
C ARG A 67 -1.60 2.96 25.20
N GLN A 68 -1.05 2.57 26.35
CA GLN A 68 0.18 1.78 26.42
C GLN A 68 -0.03 0.39 25.84
N PHE A 69 -1.12 -0.29 26.20
CA PHE A 69 -1.43 -1.63 25.69
C PHE A 69 -1.57 -1.65 24.16
N MET A 70 -2.25 -0.66 23.56
CA MET A 70 -2.41 -0.54 22.10
C MET A 70 -1.09 -0.37 21.34
N ARG A 71 0.00 0.03 22.02
CA ARG A 71 1.33 0.15 21.41
C ARG A 71 2.15 -1.13 21.49
N THR A 72 1.62 -2.18 22.11
CA THR A 72 2.30 -3.47 22.25
C THR A 72 1.90 -4.44 21.15
N SER A 73 2.72 -5.49 20.95
CA SER A 73 2.38 -6.63 20.11
C SER A 73 1.12 -7.37 20.59
N CYS A 74 0.85 -7.40 21.90
CA CYS A 74 -0.40 -7.94 22.45
C CYS A 74 -1.61 -7.08 22.04
N GLY A 75 -1.45 -5.76 22.00
CA GLY A 75 -2.46 -4.84 21.44
C GLY A 75 -2.77 -5.16 19.99
N MET A 76 -1.75 -5.38 19.16
CA MET A 76 -1.93 -5.82 17.77
C MET A 76 -2.70 -7.13 17.68
N ALA A 77 -2.37 -8.14 18.50
CA ALA A 77 -3.11 -9.40 18.53
C ALA A 77 -4.57 -9.22 18.98
N ALA A 78 -4.83 -8.38 19.99
CA ALA A 78 -6.18 -8.04 20.43
C ALA A 78 -7.01 -7.40 19.30
N ALA A 79 -6.38 -6.59 18.44
CA ALA A 79 -7.05 -6.02 17.27
C ALA A 79 -7.55 -7.10 16.30
N PHE A 80 -6.69 -8.05 15.93
CA PHE A 80 -7.10 -9.15 15.06
C PHE A 80 -8.10 -10.10 15.71
N LEU A 81 -8.02 -10.30 17.03
CA LEU A 81 -9.00 -11.09 17.77
C LEU A 81 -10.40 -10.45 17.69
N ALA A 82 -10.49 -9.14 17.94
CA ALA A 82 -11.75 -8.40 17.80
C ALA A 82 -12.31 -8.48 16.37
N MET A 83 -11.44 -8.36 15.35
CA MET A 83 -11.85 -8.51 13.95
C MET A 83 -12.42 -9.91 13.68
N ASN A 84 -11.80 -10.97 14.20
CA ASN A 84 -12.31 -12.33 14.04
C ASN A 84 -13.66 -12.55 14.73
N GLU A 85 -13.85 -12.01 15.94
CA GLU A 85 -15.11 -12.12 16.66
C GLU A 85 -16.28 -11.46 15.91
N ILE A 86 -16.01 -10.40 15.13
CA ILE A 86 -17.04 -9.63 14.41
C ILE A 86 -17.21 -10.05 12.94
N TYR A 87 -16.12 -10.27 12.21
CA TYR A 87 -16.13 -10.60 10.78
C TYR A 87 -16.06 -12.12 10.50
N GLY A 88 -15.78 -12.92 11.52
CA GLY A 88 -15.48 -14.34 11.41
C GLY A 88 -13.99 -14.61 11.31
N ASN A 89 -13.62 -15.87 11.55
CA ASN A 89 -12.24 -16.31 11.72
C ASN A 89 -11.47 -16.32 10.37
N VAL A 90 -10.80 -15.21 10.05
CA VAL A 90 -9.98 -15.04 8.82
C VAL A 90 -8.52 -14.79 9.17
N PHE A 91 -8.24 -14.19 10.33
CA PHE A 91 -6.89 -13.94 10.80
C PHE A 91 -6.45 -15.03 11.78
N GLN A 92 -5.28 -15.62 11.57
CA GLN A 92 -4.67 -16.54 12.52
C GLN A 92 -4.19 -15.78 13.76
N VAL A 93 -4.97 -15.87 14.84
CA VAL A 93 -4.65 -15.28 16.14
C VAL A 93 -5.34 -16.09 17.25
N THR A 94 -4.66 -16.21 18.39
CA THR A 94 -5.19 -16.85 19.60
C THR A 94 -5.49 -15.82 20.69
N ALA A 95 -6.38 -16.16 21.63
CA ALA A 95 -6.67 -15.29 22.77
C ALA A 95 -5.43 -15.04 23.65
N ALA A 96 -4.55 -16.04 23.78
CA ALA A 96 -3.31 -15.94 24.55
C ALA A 96 -2.36 -14.86 24.01
N GLU A 97 -2.23 -14.72 22.68
CA GLU A 97 -1.42 -13.66 22.06
C GLU A 97 -1.83 -12.24 22.50
N ALA A 98 -3.10 -12.03 22.86
CA ALA A 98 -3.61 -10.74 23.31
C ALA A 98 -3.22 -10.40 24.76
N HIS A 99 -2.67 -11.32 25.55
CA HIS A 99 -2.29 -11.08 26.94
C HIS A 99 -1.03 -11.81 27.44
N GLU A 100 -0.30 -12.52 26.58
CA GLU A 100 0.95 -13.21 26.92
C GLU A 100 2.12 -12.61 26.09
N PRO A 101 2.90 -11.67 26.67
CA PRO A 101 4.02 -11.04 25.96
C PRO A 101 5.08 -12.03 25.43
N GLU A 102 5.31 -13.14 26.14
CA GLU A 102 6.27 -14.17 25.74
C GLU A 102 5.87 -14.86 24.42
N MET A 103 4.57 -15.09 24.20
CA MET A 103 4.05 -15.62 22.93
C MET A 103 4.30 -14.65 21.77
N MET A 104 4.09 -13.35 22.02
CA MET A 104 4.36 -12.33 21.01
C MET A 104 5.85 -12.17 20.72
N LEU A 105 6.70 -12.30 21.74
CA LEU A 105 8.16 -12.31 21.57
C LEU A 105 8.62 -13.52 20.74
N ALA A 106 8.12 -14.72 21.06
CA ALA A 106 8.43 -15.94 20.31
C ALA A 106 8.00 -15.82 18.84
N ARG A 107 6.81 -15.25 18.58
CA ARG A 107 6.34 -14.96 17.23
C ARG A 107 7.28 -13.99 16.49
N ALA A 108 7.65 -12.88 17.12
CA ALA A 108 8.57 -11.91 16.54
C ALA A 108 9.93 -12.55 16.20
N GLN A 109 10.48 -13.35 17.11
CA GLN A 109 11.74 -14.08 16.90
C GLN A 109 11.63 -15.07 15.73
N SER A 110 10.53 -15.81 15.62
CA SER A 110 10.33 -16.76 14.51
C SER A 110 10.23 -16.09 13.13
N LEU A 111 9.89 -14.80 13.09
CA LEU A 111 9.68 -14.03 11.85
C LEU A 111 10.80 -13.02 11.57
N ALA A 112 11.78 -12.88 12.46
CA ALA A 112 12.83 -11.86 12.37
C ALA A 112 13.69 -11.96 11.09
N GLY A 113 13.76 -13.14 10.47
CA GLY A 113 14.47 -13.37 9.21
C GLY A 113 13.62 -13.23 7.94
N GLN A 114 12.32 -12.94 8.07
CA GLN A 114 11.43 -12.84 6.93
C GLN A 114 11.78 -11.63 6.06
N PHE A 115 12.04 -11.86 4.78
CA PHE A 115 12.38 -10.81 3.83
C PHE A 115 11.12 -10.12 3.31
N VAL A 116 10.98 -8.82 3.62
CA VAL A 116 9.85 -7.98 3.16
C VAL A 116 10.38 -6.90 2.22
N PHE A 117 9.96 -6.94 0.96
CA PHE A 117 10.25 -5.94 -0.06
C PHE A 117 8.96 -5.23 -0.46
N ASP A 118 8.77 -4.03 0.06
CA ASP A 118 7.64 -3.16 -0.24
C ASP A 118 7.87 -2.43 -1.57
N VAL A 119 7.19 -2.85 -2.64
CA VAL A 119 7.40 -2.26 -3.97
C VAL A 119 6.63 -0.95 -4.20
N GLN A 120 5.89 -0.44 -3.22
CA GLN A 120 5.12 0.81 -3.37
C GLN A 120 5.17 1.65 -2.10
N THR A 121 6.10 2.61 -2.04
CA THR A 121 6.18 3.59 -0.96
C THR A 121 6.32 5.02 -1.48
N HIS A 122 5.91 5.99 -0.67
CA HIS A 122 5.82 7.41 -0.99
C HIS A 122 6.26 8.28 0.19
N PHE A 123 6.89 9.42 -0.14
CA PHE A 123 7.02 10.59 0.71
C PHE A 123 6.99 11.83 -0.18
N VAL A 124 6.82 13.02 0.39
CA VAL A 124 6.76 14.29 -0.35
C VAL A 124 8.01 15.13 -0.11
N ARG A 125 8.44 15.88 -1.13
CA ARG A 125 9.59 16.79 -1.07
C ARG A 125 9.47 17.81 0.05
N ASP A 126 10.58 18.22 0.64
CA ASP A 126 10.61 19.13 1.80
C ASP A 126 9.91 20.47 1.53
N ASP A 127 10.09 21.02 0.33
CA ASP A 127 9.47 22.25 -0.14
C ASP A 127 8.06 22.07 -0.72
N PHE A 128 7.43 20.89 -0.58
CA PHE A 128 6.02 20.70 -0.91
C PHE A 128 5.16 21.57 0.01
N LYS A 129 4.41 22.53 -0.56
CA LYS A 129 3.63 23.55 0.17
C LYS A 129 2.11 23.39 0.05
N HIS A 130 1.64 22.38 -0.68
CA HIS A 130 0.20 22.15 -0.84
C HIS A 130 -0.36 21.54 0.44
N GLU A 131 -0.74 22.41 1.36
CA GLU A 131 -1.45 22.06 2.61
C GLU A 131 -2.83 21.45 2.31
N GLU A 132 -3.31 21.48 1.07
CA GLU A 132 -4.44 20.71 0.59
C GLU A 132 -4.24 19.20 0.79
N LEU A 133 -3.00 18.69 0.82
CA LEU A 133 -2.66 17.33 1.25
C LEU A 133 -2.91 17.11 2.76
N LEU A 134 -3.03 18.19 3.53
CA LEU A 134 -3.46 18.23 4.93
C LEU A 134 -4.90 18.73 5.08
N GLY A 135 -5.64 18.97 3.97
CA GLY A 135 -6.68 20.00 3.84
C GLY A 135 -7.84 19.95 4.84
N LEU A 136 -7.93 18.90 5.64
CA LEU A 136 -8.94 18.71 6.67
C LEU A 136 -8.46 18.99 8.10
N ALA A 137 -7.17 18.88 8.39
CA ALA A 137 -6.61 19.28 9.67
C ALA A 137 -6.78 20.80 9.85
N SER A 138 -6.56 21.58 8.78
CA SER A 138 -6.74 23.04 8.80
C SER A 138 -8.21 23.44 8.93
N PHE A 139 -9.12 22.89 8.11
CA PHE A 139 -10.56 23.20 8.17
C PHE A 139 -11.21 22.80 9.50
N ALA A 140 -10.88 21.61 10.05
CA ALA A 140 -11.40 21.16 11.35
C ALA A 140 -10.87 22.00 12.53
N SER A 141 -9.62 22.48 12.46
CA SER A 141 -9.03 23.35 13.49
C SER A 141 -9.67 24.73 13.56
N GLU A 142 -10.19 25.23 12.44
CA GLU A 142 -10.81 26.56 12.35
C GLU A 142 -12.29 26.56 12.71
N HIS A 143 -12.99 25.44 12.50
CA HIS A 143 -14.44 25.40 12.65
C HIS A 143 -14.96 24.57 13.84
N TRP A 144 -14.24 23.54 14.31
CA TRP A 144 -14.80 22.58 15.27
C TRP A 144 -13.96 22.39 16.55
N ASN A 145 -12.62 22.47 16.49
CA ASN A 145 -11.78 22.34 17.68
C ASN A 145 -10.47 23.17 17.60
N PRO A 146 -10.39 24.33 18.28
CA PRO A 146 -9.21 25.20 18.27
C PRO A 146 -7.93 24.55 18.82
N ASN A 147 -8.05 23.50 19.66
CA ASN A 147 -6.90 22.87 20.31
C ASN A 147 -6.09 21.96 19.37
N MET A 148 -6.59 21.63 18.17
CA MET A 148 -5.83 20.81 17.20
C MET A 148 -4.54 21.48 16.70
N LYS A 149 -4.47 22.83 16.76
CA LYS A 149 -3.26 23.59 16.44
C LYS A 149 -2.15 23.39 17.49
N GLN A 150 -2.47 23.01 18.72
CA GLN A 150 -1.49 22.84 19.81
C GLN A 150 -0.84 21.45 19.83
N GLU A 151 -1.42 20.44 19.16
CA GLU A 151 -0.93 19.05 19.19
C GLU A 151 0.04 18.69 18.04
N GLY A 152 0.38 19.64 17.15
CA GLY A 152 1.30 19.39 16.01
C GLY A 152 0.72 18.47 14.93
N VAL A 153 -0.59 18.22 14.97
CA VAL A 153 -1.33 17.25 14.14
C VAL A 153 -1.58 17.77 12.70
N SER A 154 -1.09 18.97 12.36
CA SER A 154 -1.38 19.68 11.10
C SER A 154 -0.13 19.97 10.26
N SER A 155 0.95 19.21 10.39
CA SER A 155 2.19 19.46 9.65
C SER A 155 2.38 18.49 8.49
N LEU A 156 2.88 18.96 7.34
CA LEU A 156 3.30 18.08 6.25
C LEU A 156 4.47 17.16 6.65
N ALA A 157 5.16 17.42 7.78
CA ALA A 157 6.32 16.68 8.29
C ALA A 157 6.13 15.15 8.31
N ARG A 158 4.90 14.68 8.51
CA ARG A 158 4.49 13.26 8.51
C ARG A 158 4.57 12.57 7.15
N TYR A 159 4.53 13.32 6.05
CA TYR A 159 4.80 12.79 4.72
C TYR A 159 6.23 13.06 4.26
N LYS A 160 7.06 13.72 5.08
CA LYS A 160 8.43 14.06 4.70
C LYS A 160 9.38 12.91 5.01
N PHE A 161 10.58 13.05 4.47
CA PHE A 161 11.65 12.07 4.54
C PHE A 161 11.92 11.52 5.95
N GLN A 162 11.94 12.37 6.98
CA GLN A 162 12.23 11.91 8.35
C GLN A 162 11.18 10.91 8.86
N ASN A 163 9.89 11.19 8.65
CA ASN A 163 8.84 10.28 9.07
C ASN A 163 8.80 9.03 8.20
N TYR A 164 9.05 9.17 6.90
CA TYR A 164 9.23 8.04 6.00
C TYR A 164 10.29 7.06 6.52
N MET A 165 11.46 7.56 6.91
CA MET A 165 12.52 6.71 7.47
C MET A 165 12.03 5.96 8.70
N LYS A 166 11.39 6.65 9.65
CA LYS A 166 10.85 6.05 10.87
C LYS A 166 9.80 4.97 10.57
N GLU A 167 8.76 5.32 9.83
CA GLU A 167 7.61 4.44 9.59
C GLU A 167 7.99 3.20 8.79
N ILE A 168 8.84 3.35 7.77
CA ILE A 168 9.29 2.25 6.89
C ILE A 168 10.38 1.40 7.55
N TYR A 169 11.47 2.00 8.03
CA TYR A 169 12.65 1.22 8.44
C TYR A 169 12.77 0.96 9.94
N TYR A 170 12.11 1.72 10.81
CA TYR A 170 12.22 1.55 12.27
C TYR A 170 10.97 0.93 12.88
N ASP A 171 9.79 1.39 12.47
CA ASP A 171 8.52 0.93 13.02
C ASP A 171 7.98 -0.33 12.34
N SER A 172 8.50 -0.68 11.16
CA SER A 172 8.04 -1.85 10.40
C SER A 172 9.14 -2.89 10.11
N ASP A 173 8.71 -4.08 9.72
CA ASP A 173 9.58 -5.19 9.29
C ASP A 173 10.00 -5.10 7.82
N THR A 174 9.72 -3.98 7.14
CA THR A 174 10.17 -3.74 5.77
C THR A 174 11.70 -3.82 5.69
N THR A 175 12.19 -4.77 4.89
CA THR A 175 13.62 -4.92 4.62
C THR A 175 14.03 -3.97 3.50
N MET A 176 13.36 -4.03 2.35
CA MET A 176 13.64 -3.16 1.22
C MET A 176 12.38 -2.41 0.79
N ALA A 177 12.56 -1.22 0.22
CA ALA A 177 11.46 -0.45 -0.34
C ALA A 177 11.77 0.03 -1.75
N LEU A 178 10.73 0.29 -2.54
CA LEU A 178 10.80 0.97 -3.82
C LEU A 178 10.08 2.31 -3.69
N LEU A 179 10.81 3.40 -3.94
CA LEU A 179 10.28 4.76 -3.85
C LEU A 179 9.57 5.13 -5.15
N SER A 180 8.33 5.57 -5.02
CA SER A 180 7.48 6.02 -6.10
C SER A 180 7.14 7.50 -5.97
N GLY A 181 6.80 8.13 -7.09
CA GLY A 181 6.22 9.47 -7.15
C GLY A 181 4.88 9.44 -7.89
N ALA A 182 4.16 10.56 -7.84
CA ALA A 182 2.92 10.76 -8.58
C ALA A 182 3.04 12.00 -9.48
N PRO A 183 2.72 11.89 -10.78
CA PRO A 183 2.67 13.01 -11.69
C PRO A 183 1.34 13.75 -11.57
N PHE A 184 1.36 15.03 -11.94
CA PHE A 184 0.19 15.90 -11.99
C PHE A 184 0.25 16.78 -13.24
N ASP A 185 -0.92 17.24 -13.70
CA ASP A 185 -0.99 18.21 -14.80
C ASP A 185 -0.34 19.55 -14.40
N ASP A 186 -0.39 19.91 -13.11
CA ASP A 186 0.39 20.99 -12.51
C ASP A 186 1.68 20.44 -11.84
N PRO A 187 2.87 20.74 -12.37
CA PRO A 187 4.15 20.30 -11.79
C PRO A 187 4.38 20.72 -10.33
N SER A 188 3.70 21.76 -9.85
CA SER A 188 3.78 22.18 -8.46
C SER A 188 3.26 21.11 -7.49
N TRP A 189 2.41 20.20 -7.97
CA TRP A 189 1.81 19.11 -7.20
C TRP A 189 2.61 17.81 -7.20
N TRP A 190 3.69 17.71 -7.97
CA TRP A 190 4.51 16.50 -8.00
C TRP A 190 5.10 16.23 -6.61
N LEU A 191 4.85 15.02 -6.08
CA LEU A 191 5.31 14.64 -4.74
C LEU A 191 6.83 14.69 -4.64
N LEU A 192 7.51 14.12 -5.64
CA LEU A 192 8.94 14.14 -5.84
C LEU A 192 9.21 14.23 -7.35
N SER A 193 10.23 14.98 -7.74
CA SER A 193 10.81 14.88 -9.08
C SER A 193 11.64 13.60 -9.24
N ASN A 194 11.86 13.15 -10.48
CA ASN A 194 12.71 11.98 -10.76
C ASN A 194 14.13 12.13 -10.18
N GLU A 195 14.70 13.33 -10.23
CA GLU A 195 16.01 13.62 -9.63
C GLU A 195 15.98 13.44 -8.10
N GLN A 196 14.92 13.89 -7.42
CA GLN A 196 14.77 13.73 -5.98
C GLN A 196 14.58 12.25 -5.59
N ILE A 197 13.84 11.46 -6.37
CA ILE A 197 13.67 10.02 -6.14
C ILE A 197 15.03 9.31 -6.26
N ALA A 198 15.80 9.59 -7.32
CA ALA A 198 17.13 9.02 -7.52
C ALA A 198 18.11 9.39 -6.38
N LYS A 199 18.14 10.66 -5.97
CA LYS A 199 18.97 11.13 -4.85
C LYS A 199 18.57 10.51 -3.51
N ALA A 200 17.28 10.32 -3.26
CA ALA A 200 16.80 9.67 -2.04
C ALA A 200 17.25 8.20 -1.96
N ARG A 201 17.20 7.49 -3.11
CA ARG A 201 17.76 6.13 -3.23
C ARG A 201 19.24 6.09 -2.89
N GLU A 202 20.04 6.97 -3.51
CA GLU A 202 21.48 7.06 -3.27
C GLU A 202 21.77 7.35 -1.79
N MET A 203 21.14 8.38 -1.24
CA MET A 203 21.32 8.79 0.15
C MET A 203 21.01 7.67 1.15
N ILE A 204 19.87 6.99 1.00
CA ILE A 204 19.48 5.91 1.91
C ILE A 204 20.44 4.72 1.79
N ASN A 205 20.82 4.34 0.58
CA ASN A 205 21.70 3.21 0.35
C ASN A 205 23.13 3.48 0.85
N ASP A 206 23.65 4.68 0.60
CA ASP A 206 24.96 5.12 1.10
C ASP A 206 24.97 5.17 2.63
N PHE A 207 23.90 5.67 3.25
CA PHE A 207 23.76 5.70 4.70
C PHE A 207 23.70 4.29 5.30
N ALA A 208 22.91 3.40 4.70
CA ALA A 208 22.76 2.03 5.14
C ALA A 208 24.05 1.22 4.97
N GLY A 209 24.84 1.52 3.92
CA GLY A 209 25.95 0.68 3.47
C GLY A 209 25.48 -0.55 2.69
N SER A 210 24.22 -0.57 2.26
CA SER A 210 23.57 -1.68 1.57
C SER A 210 22.42 -1.15 0.70
N ARG A 211 21.93 -1.94 -0.27
CA ARG A 211 20.83 -1.53 -1.15
C ARG A 211 19.47 -1.73 -0.46
N ARG A 212 18.96 -0.71 0.22
CA ARG A 212 17.69 -0.73 0.99
C ARG A 212 16.54 -0.06 0.24
N LEU A 213 16.85 0.91 -0.60
CA LEU A 213 15.88 1.61 -1.44
C LEU A 213 16.18 1.35 -2.93
N LEU A 214 15.13 1.14 -3.70
CA LEU A 214 15.13 1.24 -5.17
C LEU A 214 14.34 2.49 -5.58
N ALA A 215 14.55 2.97 -6.80
CA ALA A 215 13.92 4.18 -7.33
C ALA A 215 13.15 3.89 -8.61
N HIS A 216 11.91 4.37 -8.67
CA HIS A 216 11.25 4.59 -9.94
C HIS A 216 11.79 5.83 -10.67
N THR A 217 11.58 5.86 -11.98
CA THR A 217 11.34 7.11 -12.71
C THR A 217 9.88 7.19 -13.11
N VAL A 218 9.22 8.31 -12.78
CA VAL A 218 7.87 8.62 -13.24
C VAL A 218 7.92 9.11 -14.69
N ILE A 219 7.13 8.49 -15.57
CA ILE A 219 6.91 8.92 -16.95
C ILE A 219 5.51 9.53 -17.09
N THR A 220 5.37 10.48 -18.01
CA THR A 220 4.10 11.21 -18.26
C THR A 220 3.72 11.16 -19.75
N PRO A 221 3.31 10.00 -20.28
CA PRO A 221 2.95 9.88 -21.69
C PRO A 221 1.97 10.96 -22.15
N LYS A 222 2.16 11.47 -23.36
CA LYS A 222 1.45 12.62 -23.98
C LYS A 222 1.73 14.00 -23.37
N GLN A 223 2.35 14.13 -22.20
CA GLN A 223 2.82 15.44 -21.75
C GLN A 223 4.01 15.91 -22.60
N PRO A 224 4.17 17.23 -22.85
CA PRO A 224 5.31 17.75 -23.60
C PRO A 224 6.65 17.33 -22.96
N GLY A 225 7.57 16.81 -23.79
CA GLY A 225 8.91 16.41 -23.34
C GLY A 225 9.02 15.04 -22.66
N PHE A 226 7.95 14.23 -22.63
CA PHE A 226 7.98 12.95 -21.88
C PHE A 226 9.08 11.99 -22.38
N MET A 227 9.33 11.90 -23.69
CA MET A 227 10.40 11.05 -24.24
C MET A 227 11.80 11.59 -23.97
N ASP A 228 11.97 12.91 -23.89
CA ASP A 228 13.25 13.52 -23.52
C ASP A 228 13.59 13.22 -22.06
N GLU A 229 12.58 13.24 -21.17
CA GLU A 229 12.75 12.84 -19.77
C GLU A 229 13.04 11.33 -19.63
N VAL A 230 12.49 10.48 -20.51
CA VAL A 230 12.87 9.06 -20.59
C VAL A 230 14.35 8.91 -20.96
N ASP A 231 14.83 9.63 -21.98
CA ASP A 231 16.23 9.59 -22.40
C ASP A 231 17.16 10.09 -21.29
N LYS A 232 16.78 11.18 -20.62
CA LYS A 232 17.48 11.70 -19.45
C LYS A 232 17.51 10.67 -18.30
N ALA A 233 16.40 10.01 -18.03
CA ALA A 233 16.31 9.03 -16.96
C ALA A 233 17.22 7.82 -17.21
N ILE A 234 17.28 7.32 -18.45
CA ILE A 234 18.20 6.24 -18.84
C ILE A 234 19.66 6.67 -18.64
N ALA A 235 20.02 7.88 -19.10
CA ALA A 235 21.40 8.35 -19.06
C ALA A 235 21.88 8.74 -17.64
N VAL A 236 21.01 9.41 -16.87
CA VAL A 236 21.36 10.08 -15.62
C VAL A 236 20.89 9.28 -14.41
N TYR A 237 19.58 9.07 -14.26
CA TYR A 237 19.02 8.54 -13.02
C TYR A 237 19.17 7.02 -12.89
N LYS A 238 19.20 6.30 -14.01
CA LYS A 238 19.30 4.83 -14.08
C LYS A 238 18.30 4.18 -13.10
N PRO A 239 16.99 4.38 -13.33
CA PRO A 239 15.97 3.89 -12.42
C PRO A 239 15.94 2.36 -12.41
N ASP A 240 15.40 1.82 -11.33
CA ASP A 240 15.20 0.38 -11.17
C ASP A 240 13.94 -0.12 -11.91
N SER A 241 12.98 0.78 -12.10
CA SER A 241 11.74 0.56 -12.85
C SER A 241 11.08 1.90 -13.23
N TRP A 242 10.08 1.83 -14.10
CA TRP A 242 9.27 2.97 -14.51
C TRP A 242 7.98 3.02 -13.70
N LYS A 243 7.45 4.22 -13.48
CA LYS A 243 6.15 4.45 -12.84
C LYS A 243 5.28 5.32 -13.73
N SER A 244 3.99 5.03 -13.83
CA SER A 244 3.06 5.87 -14.57
C SER A 244 1.61 5.76 -14.06
N TYR A 245 0.77 6.68 -14.52
CA TYR A 245 -0.65 6.81 -14.20
C TYR A 245 -1.40 6.97 -15.52
N THR A 246 -2.24 6.00 -15.90
CA THR A 246 -2.98 6.03 -17.19
C THR A 246 -4.04 7.12 -17.26
N ILE A 247 -4.56 7.51 -16.09
CA ILE A 247 -5.44 8.67 -15.93
C ILE A 247 -4.69 10.01 -15.97
N GLY A 248 -3.36 9.99 -16.06
CA GLY A 248 -2.49 11.17 -16.07
C GLY A 248 -2.32 11.77 -14.68
N ASP A 249 -3.33 12.50 -14.23
CA ASP A 249 -3.40 13.15 -12.92
C ASP A 249 -4.23 12.27 -11.98
N PRO A 250 -3.69 11.83 -10.84
CA PRO A 250 -4.39 10.93 -9.93
C PRO A 250 -5.57 11.59 -9.21
N LEU A 251 -5.63 12.92 -9.15
CA LEU A 251 -6.59 13.66 -8.33
C LEU A 251 -7.63 14.41 -9.14
N ALA A 252 -7.44 14.57 -10.45
CA ALA A 252 -8.38 15.25 -11.32
C ALA A 252 -8.38 14.67 -12.74
N PRO A 253 -9.43 14.92 -13.55
CA PRO A 253 -9.42 14.52 -14.96
C PRO A 253 -8.28 15.23 -15.71
N SER A 254 -7.25 14.47 -16.07
CA SER A 254 -6.10 14.97 -16.81
C SER A 254 -6.45 15.31 -18.25
N LYS A 255 -5.68 16.24 -18.82
CA LYS A 255 -5.65 16.50 -20.27
C LYS A 255 -4.88 15.43 -21.05
N PHE A 256 -4.16 14.55 -20.36
CA PHE A 256 -3.21 13.60 -20.94
C PHE A 256 -3.49 12.12 -20.56
N PRO A 257 -4.74 11.62 -20.63
CA PRO A 257 -4.98 10.20 -20.40
C PRO A 257 -4.40 9.36 -21.54
N TRP A 258 -3.86 8.19 -21.21
CA TRP A 258 -3.16 7.32 -22.18
C TRP A 258 -3.38 5.85 -21.87
N ARG A 259 -3.21 5.01 -22.89
CA ARG A 259 -3.43 3.56 -22.81
C ARG A 259 -2.13 2.81 -22.94
N LEU A 260 -2.02 1.68 -22.25
CA LEU A 260 -0.84 0.83 -22.36
C LEU A 260 -0.62 0.31 -23.79
N ASP A 261 -1.70 0.05 -24.52
CA ASP A 261 -1.68 -0.47 -25.89
C ASP A 261 -1.69 0.61 -26.98
N ASP A 262 -1.46 1.88 -26.61
CA ASP A 262 -1.30 2.98 -27.56
C ASP A 262 0.02 2.82 -28.32
N GLU A 263 -0.05 2.27 -29.53
CA GLU A 263 1.14 1.95 -30.34
C GLU A 263 1.96 3.19 -30.71
N GLN A 264 1.32 4.34 -30.90
CA GLN A 264 2.03 5.55 -31.31
C GLN A 264 2.74 6.22 -30.13
N VAL A 265 2.11 6.19 -28.96
CA VAL A 265 2.64 6.85 -27.75
C VAL A 265 3.60 5.93 -26.99
N MET A 266 3.22 4.68 -26.73
CA MET A 266 3.90 3.82 -25.77
C MET A 266 4.90 2.84 -26.38
N TYR A 267 4.75 2.41 -27.62
CA TYR A 267 5.69 1.42 -28.21
C TYR A 267 7.10 2.00 -28.41
N PRO A 268 7.27 3.28 -28.81
CA PRO A 268 8.59 3.90 -28.80
C PRO A 268 9.23 3.92 -27.40
N PHE A 269 8.43 4.10 -26.34
CA PHE A 269 8.91 4.01 -24.97
C PHE A 269 9.31 2.57 -24.61
N TYR A 270 8.48 1.57 -24.92
CA TYR A 270 8.80 0.17 -24.62
C TYR A 270 10.08 -0.29 -25.32
N ASP A 271 10.28 0.09 -26.59
CA ASP A 271 11.52 -0.19 -27.33
C ASP A 271 12.75 0.38 -26.60
N LYS A 272 12.68 1.64 -26.13
CA LYS A 272 13.76 2.26 -25.35
C LYS A 272 13.98 1.57 -24.00
N ALA A 273 12.91 1.27 -23.28
CA ALA A 273 12.95 0.59 -21.99
C ALA A 273 13.62 -0.80 -22.10
N VAL A 274 13.26 -1.56 -23.14
CA VAL A 274 13.89 -2.86 -23.45
C VAL A 274 15.36 -2.70 -23.81
N LYS A 275 15.71 -1.75 -24.69
CA LYS A 275 17.12 -1.50 -25.06
C LYS A 275 17.97 -1.04 -23.88
N ALA A 276 17.40 -0.28 -22.95
CA ALA A 276 18.06 0.13 -21.72
C ALA A 276 18.16 -0.99 -20.67
N GLY A 277 17.44 -2.10 -20.85
CA GLY A 277 17.36 -3.19 -19.88
C GLY A 277 16.53 -2.87 -18.63
N ILE A 278 15.73 -1.80 -18.66
CA ILE A 278 14.85 -1.37 -17.58
C ILE A 278 13.43 -1.75 -17.98
N THR A 279 13.06 -3.01 -17.78
CA THR A 279 11.88 -3.61 -18.41
C THR A 279 10.65 -3.69 -17.52
N THR A 280 10.69 -3.13 -16.32
CA THR A 280 9.53 -3.13 -15.40
C THR A 280 8.83 -1.78 -15.46
N LEU A 281 7.55 -1.77 -15.84
CA LEU A 281 6.67 -0.61 -15.77
C LEU A 281 5.59 -0.86 -14.73
N CYS A 282 5.56 -0.02 -13.70
CA CYS A 282 4.56 0.00 -12.64
C CYS A 282 3.48 1.04 -12.97
N ILE A 283 2.21 0.63 -12.99
CA ILE A 283 1.09 1.45 -13.45
C ILE A 283 0.06 1.56 -12.35
N HIS A 284 -0.26 2.80 -11.97
CA HIS A 284 -1.43 3.08 -11.14
C HIS A 284 -2.71 2.89 -11.96
N LYS A 285 -3.58 2.00 -11.48
CA LYS A 285 -4.92 1.71 -12.00
C LYS A 285 -5.85 1.39 -10.83
N GLY A 286 -7.16 1.60 -11.02
CA GLY A 286 -8.15 1.51 -9.96
C GLY A 286 -8.25 2.80 -9.12
N LEU A 287 -8.75 2.66 -7.89
CA LEU A 287 -8.83 3.74 -6.88
C LEU A 287 -9.46 5.07 -7.32
N LEU A 288 -10.62 5.02 -7.98
CA LEU A 288 -11.38 6.22 -8.36
C LEU A 288 -12.46 6.62 -7.33
N PRO A 289 -12.86 7.90 -7.23
CA PRO A 289 -13.90 8.33 -6.30
C PRO A 289 -15.27 7.68 -6.59
N PRO A 290 -16.18 7.58 -5.60
CA PRO A 290 -17.51 6.96 -5.76
C PRO A 290 -18.33 7.44 -6.96
N ASP A 291 -18.17 8.70 -7.37
CA ASP A 291 -18.89 9.32 -8.48
C ASP A 291 -18.06 9.44 -9.77
N TYR A 292 -17.00 8.61 -9.93
CA TYR A 292 -16.04 8.69 -11.03
C TYR A 292 -16.65 8.74 -12.43
N GLU A 293 -17.81 8.12 -12.66
CA GLU A 293 -18.50 8.17 -13.96
C GLU A 293 -18.91 9.60 -14.35
N LYS A 294 -19.06 10.47 -13.34
CA LYS A 294 -19.34 11.91 -13.49
C LYS A 294 -18.09 12.75 -13.29
N SER A 295 -17.36 12.56 -12.18
CA SER A 295 -16.20 13.39 -11.83
C SER A 295 -14.98 13.14 -12.73
N PHE A 296 -14.84 11.92 -13.27
CA PHE A 296 -13.80 11.49 -14.23
C PHE A 296 -14.41 11.07 -15.58
N ALA A 297 -15.52 11.67 -15.98
CA ALA A 297 -16.17 11.37 -17.26
C ALA A 297 -15.19 11.47 -18.45
N GLY A 298 -15.10 10.40 -19.25
CA GLY A 298 -14.19 10.30 -20.40
C GLY A 298 -12.73 9.97 -20.06
N VAL A 299 -12.40 9.81 -18.78
CA VAL A 299 -11.05 9.47 -18.29
C VAL A 299 -11.05 8.23 -17.39
N TRP A 300 -12.14 7.93 -16.69
CA TRP A 300 -12.20 6.84 -15.70
C TRP A 300 -11.89 5.46 -16.32
N GLU A 301 -12.24 5.23 -17.59
CA GLU A 301 -11.99 3.95 -18.28
C GLU A 301 -10.49 3.62 -18.31
N TYR A 302 -9.63 4.63 -18.38
CA TYR A 302 -8.17 4.48 -18.39
C TYR A 302 -7.64 3.91 -17.06
N ALA A 303 -8.38 4.02 -15.95
CA ALA A 303 -8.03 3.38 -14.68
C ALA A 303 -8.33 1.87 -14.65
N THR A 304 -9.00 1.32 -15.67
CA THR A 304 -9.42 -0.10 -15.69
C THR A 304 -8.44 -0.98 -16.49
N ALA A 305 -8.69 -2.30 -16.54
CA ALA A 305 -7.70 -3.29 -17.01
C ALA A 305 -7.69 -3.56 -18.54
N TRP A 306 -8.57 -2.92 -19.30
CA TRP A 306 -8.87 -3.26 -20.70
C TRP A 306 -7.71 -3.09 -21.70
N ASP A 307 -6.79 -2.19 -21.44
CA ASP A 307 -5.65 -1.83 -22.32
C ASP A 307 -4.38 -2.65 -22.03
N ILE A 308 -4.37 -3.46 -20.98
CA ILE A 308 -3.18 -4.15 -20.50
C ILE A 308 -2.84 -5.36 -21.37
N GLY A 309 -3.85 -6.17 -21.72
CA GLY A 309 -3.64 -7.48 -22.33
C GLY A 309 -2.94 -7.44 -23.70
N LYS A 310 -3.31 -6.47 -24.55
CA LYS A 310 -2.65 -6.26 -25.85
C LYS A 310 -1.20 -5.80 -25.67
N ALA A 311 -0.96 -4.81 -24.81
CA ALA A 311 0.39 -4.32 -24.52
C ALA A 311 1.31 -5.43 -23.99
N ALA A 312 0.80 -6.25 -23.06
CA ALA A 312 1.52 -7.39 -22.51
C ALA A 312 1.90 -8.43 -23.57
N LYS A 313 0.98 -8.71 -24.49
CA LYS A 313 1.18 -9.66 -25.59
C LYS A 313 2.19 -9.16 -26.63
N ASP A 314 2.12 -7.88 -26.97
CA ASP A 314 2.96 -7.28 -28.00
C ASP A 314 4.38 -6.99 -27.49
N TRP A 315 4.55 -6.83 -26.17
CA TRP A 315 5.83 -6.56 -25.50
C TRP A 315 6.15 -7.58 -24.40
N PRO A 316 6.37 -8.87 -24.75
CA PRO A 316 6.63 -9.94 -23.78
C PRO A 316 7.92 -9.74 -22.97
N GLN A 317 8.81 -8.85 -23.39
CA GLN A 317 10.05 -8.50 -22.68
C GLN A 317 9.82 -7.51 -21.53
N MET A 318 8.71 -6.79 -21.53
CA MET A 318 8.32 -5.84 -20.49
C MET A 318 7.51 -6.56 -19.41
N ASN A 319 7.69 -6.18 -18.15
CA ASN A 319 6.82 -6.56 -17.04
C ASN A 319 5.87 -5.40 -16.72
N PHE A 320 4.57 -5.67 -16.69
CA PHE A 320 3.52 -4.72 -16.35
C PHE A 320 3.01 -4.98 -14.93
N VAL A 321 3.38 -4.13 -13.98
CA VAL A 321 2.95 -4.26 -12.59
C VAL A 321 1.81 -3.31 -12.32
N ILE A 322 0.62 -3.85 -12.04
CA ILE A 322 -0.61 -3.09 -11.88
C ILE A 322 -0.83 -2.82 -10.40
N TYR A 323 -0.63 -1.57 -10.01
CA TYR A 323 -0.74 -1.13 -8.62
C TYR A 323 -2.19 -1.16 -8.16
N HIS A 324 -2.36 -1.46 -6.87
CA HIS A 324 -3.67 -1.62 -6.25
C HIS A 324 -4.53 -2.70 -6.92
N SER A 325 -3.89 -3.61 -7.67
CA SER A 325 -4.55 -4.69 -8.39
C SER A 325 -5.72 -4.23 -9.27
N ALA A 326 -5.66 -2.99 -9.78
CA ALA A 326 -6.76 -2.32 -10.48
C ALA A 326 -8.09 -2.34 -9.71
N LEU A 327 -8.07 -2.42 -8.38
CA LEU A 327 -9.28 -2.54 -7.57
C LEU A 327 -10.15 -1.29 -7.77
N ARG A 328 -11.41 -1.51 -8.16
CA ARG A 328 -12.43 -0.47 -7.99
C ARG A 328 -12.66 -0.29 -6.49
N PRO A 329 -12.38 0.89 -5.92
CA PRO A 329 -12.51 1.07 -4.48
C PRO A 329 -13.98 0.91 -4.07
N PHE A 330 -14.21 0.70 -2.77
CA PHE A 330 -15.56 0.57 -2.22
C PHE A 330 -16.33 1.88 -2.45
N LEU A 331 -17.16 1.91 -3.50
CA LEU A 331 -18.04 3.05 -3.82
C LEU A 331 -19.25 3.10 -2.86
N GLU A 332 -19.58 1.95 -2.26
CA GLU A 332 -20.66 1.78 -1.27
C GLU A 332 -20.11 1.15 0.02
N LEU A 333 -20.99 0.66 0.91
CA LEU A 333 -20.55 -0.02 2.12
C LEU A 333 -19.77 -1.31 1.77
N PRO A 334 -18.69 -1.63 2.50
CA PRO A 334 -17.89 -2.84 2.25
C PRO A 334 -18.70 -4.15 2.16
N ASP A 335 -19.81 -4.24 2.89
CA ASP A 335 -20.72 -5.40 2.89
C ASP A 335 -21.44 -5.60 1.53
N GLN A 336 -21.69 -4.53 0.77
CA GLN A 336 -22.30 -4.65 -0.57
C GLN A 336 -21.30 -5.21 -1.58
N ALA A 337 -20.04 -4.77 -1.53
CA ALA A 337 -18.99 -5.35 -2.36
C ALA A 337 -18.74 -6.83 -2.02
N TRP A 338 -18.85 -7.19 -0.74
CA TRP A 338 -18.84 -8.60 -0.33
C TRP A 338 -20.05 -9.38 -0.88
N ALA A 339 -21.27 -8.86 -0.76
CA ALA A 339 -22.46 -9.51 -1.30
C ALA A 339 -22.42 -9.69 -2.84
N GLU A 340 -21.88 -8.70 -3.56
CA GLU A 340 -21.63 -8.81 -5.00
C GLU A 340 -20.62 -9.92 -5.30
N PHE A 341 -19.51 -10.00 -4.57
CA PHE A 341 -18.56 -11.10 -4.72
C PHE A 341 -19.20 -12.46 -4.38
N GLU A 342 -20.00 -12.56 -3.33
CA GLU A 342 -20.61 -13.83 -2.93
C GLU A 342 -21.59 -14.39 -3.97
N SER A 343 -22.29 -13.49 -4.67
CA SER A 343 -23.27 -13.83 -5.70
C SER A 343 -22.63 -14.08 -7.06
N THR A 344 -21.56 -13.37 -7.41
CA THR A 344 -20.97 -13.41 -8.75
C THR A 344 -19.65 -14.17 -8.84
N GLY A 345 -18.93 -14.33 -7.73
CA GLY A 345 -17.55 -14.77 -7.68
C GLY A 345 -16.55 -13.78 -8.28
N ARG A 346 -16.96 -12.53 -8.55
CA ARG A 346 -16.14 -11.51 -9.20
C ARG A 346 -15.94 -10.29 -8.31
N ILE A 347 -14.74 -9.73 -8.38
CA ILE A 347 -14.36 -8.43 -7.83
C ILE A 347 -14.15 -7.50 -9.03
N ARG A 348 -14.93 -6.42 -9.12
CA ARG A 348 -14.88 -5.51 -10.26
C ARG A 348 -13.47 -4.97 -10.49
N TRP A 349 -13.04 -5.01 -11.76
CA TRP A 349 -11.72 -4.63 -12.27
C TRP A 349 -10.56 -5.52 -11.82
N ALA A 350 -10.50 -5.93 -10.54
CA ALA A 350 -9.45 -6.83 -10.05
C ALA A 350 -9.58 -8.25 -10.66
N THR A 351 -10.80 -8.76 -10.85
CA THR A 351 -11.00 -10.03 -11.58
C THR A 351 -10.68 -9.88 -13.06
N ASP A 352 -10.95 -8.71 -13.64
CA ASP A 352 -10.62 -8.47 -15.06
C ASP A 352 -9.10 -8.49 -15.27
N LEU A 353 -8.33 -7.91 -14.34
CA LEU A 353 -6.87 -8.04 -14.27
C LEU A 353 -6.43 -9.50 -14.10
N ALA A 354 -7.02 -10.22 -13.14
CA ALA A 354 -6.65 -11.61 -12.84
C ALA A 354 -6.88 -12.57 -14.03
N GLU A 355 -7.81 -12.24 -14.93
CA GLU A 355 -8.12 -13.05 -16.12
C GLU A 355 -7.21 -12.75 -17.33
N ILE A 356 -6.41 -11.69 -17.30
CA ILE A 356 -5.55 -11.30 -18.43
C ILE A 356 -4.59 -12.41 -18.85
N PRO A 357 -3.84 -13.08 -17.94
CA PRO A 357 -2.91 -14.14 -18.32
C PRO A 357 -3.56 -15.22 -19.17
N GLN A 358 -4.73 -15.71 -18.74
CA GLN A 358 -5.49 -16.72 -19.47
C GLN A 358 -6.09 -16.18 -20.79
N LYS A 359 -6.68 -14.98 -20.77
CA LYS A 359 -7.36 -14.40 -21.95
C LYS A 359 -6.38 -14.07 -23.09
N PHE A 360 -5.17 -13.62 -22.75
CA PHE A 360 -4.20 -13.14 -23.73
C PHE A 360 -3.02 -14.10 -23.94
N GLY A 361 -2.86 -15.12 -23.09
CA GLY A 361 -1.75 -16.06 -23.15
C GLY A 361 -0.42 -15.42 -22.73
N VAL A 362 -0.45 -14.58 -21.70
CA VAL A 362 0.69 -13.75 -21.25
C VAL A 362 1.13 -14.10 -19.84
N THR A 363 2.39 -13.83 -19.50
CA THR A 363 3.02 -14.13 -18.19
C THR A 363 3.77 -12.94 -17.59
N ASN A 364 3.63 -11.76 -18.21
CA ASN A 364 4.39 -10.57 -17.87
C ASN A 364 3.47 -9.48 -17.27
N VAL A 365 2.36 -9.88 -16.67
CA VAL A 365 1.41 -9.00 -15.97
C VAL A 365 1.37 -9.42 -14.50
N HIS A 366 1.57 -8.46 -13.60
CA HIS A 366 1.64 -8.67 -12.16
C HIS A 366 0.64 -7.78 -11.46
N ALA A 367 0.10 -8.27 -10.34
CA ALA A 367 -0.75 -7.49 -9.45
C ALA A 367 0.04 -7.07 -8.23
N GLU A 368 -0.01 -5.80 -7.88
CA GLU A 368 0.52 -5.28 -6.62
C GLU A 368 -0.67 -4.99 -5.67
N LEU A 369 -0.49 -5.28 -4.39
CA LEU A 369 -1.55 -5.24 -3.39
C LEU A 369 -1.89 -3.83 -2.89
N GLY A 370 -0.94 -3.12 -2.29
CA GLY A 370 -1.03 -1.72 -1.89
C GLY A 370 -2.31 -1.37 -1.13
N THR A 371 -2.85 -0.21 -1.44
CA THR A 371 -4.13 0.29 -0.96
C THR A 371 -5.30 -0.69 -1.11
N SER A 372 -5.29 -1.57 -2.13
CA SER A 372 -6.37 -2.56 -2.29
C SER A 372 -6.40 -3.56 -1.14
N PHE A 373 -5.23 -3.97 -0.66
CA PHE A 373 -5.09 -4.80 0.53
C PHE A 373 -5.38 -4.01 1.80
N ALA A 374 -4.79 -2.81 1.95
CA ALA A 374 -5.01 -1.97 3.12
C ALA A 374 -6.51 -1.72 3.38
N ASN A 375 -7.24 -1.33 2.34
CA ASN A 375 -8.67 -1.07 2.43
C ASN A 375 -9.47 -2.33 2.75
N SER A 376 -9.25 -3.41 2.00
CA SER A 376 -10.05 -4.62 2.16
C SER A 376 -9.79 -5.31 3.49
N ALA A 377 -8.55 -5.33 3.98
CA ALA A 377 -8.19 -5.93 5.26
C ALA A 377 -8.91 -5.26 6.43
N VAL A 378 -9.04 -3.93 6.40
CA VAL A 378 -9.75 -3.14 7.41
C VAL A 378 -11.26 -3.23 7.25
N ALA A 379 -11.73 -3.14 6.02
CA ALA A 379 -13.15 -2.95 5.74
C ALA A 379 -13.96 -4.25 5.82
N HIS A 380 -13.40 -5.34 5.29
CA HIS A 380 -14.05 -6.64 5.24
C HIS A 380 -13.00 -7.77 5.03
N PRO A 381 -12.43 -8.36 6.09
CA PRO A 381 -11.34 -9.33 6.00
C PRO A 381 -11.59 -10.52 5.07
N LYS A 382 -12.83 -11.04 5.00
CA LYS A 382 -13.18 -12.10 4.04
C LYS A 382 -13.08 -11.62 2.59
N PHE A 383 -13.39 -10.35 2.32
CA PHE A 383 -13.23 -9.78 0.98
C PHE A 383 -11.74 -9.62 0.66
N CYS A 384 -10.91 -9.25 1.64
CA CYS A 384 -9.45 -9.25 1.49
C CYS A 384 -8.90 -10.64 1.10
N ALA A 385 -9.34 -11.68 1.82
CA ALA A 385 -9.02 -13.07 1.50
C ALA A 385 -9.48 -13.46 0.08
N ALA A 386 -10.68 -13.04 -0.33
CA ALA A 386 -11.19 -13.25 -1.68
C ALA A 386 -10.38 -12.52 -2.75
N LEU A 387 -9.94 -11.29 -2.49
CA LEU A 387 -9.09 -10.50 -3.40
C LEU A 387 -7.77 -11.21 -3.65
N VAL A 388 -7.03 -11.55 -2.60
CA VAL A 388 -5.75 -12.26 -2.71
C VAL A 388 -5.94 -13.63 -3.37
N GLY A 389 -6.98 -14.39 -2.98
CA GLY A 389 -7.31 -15.68 -3.60
C GLY A 389 -7.63 -15.57 -5.09
N THR A 390 -8.35 -14.53 -5.50
CA THR A 390 -8.70 -14.26 -6.91
C THR A 390 -7.45 -13.97 -7.73
N LEU A 391 -6.55 -13.13 -7.23
CA LEU A 391 -5.30 -12.78 -7.91
C LEU A 391 -4.39 -14.01 -8.04
N ILE A 392 -4.18 -14.78 -6.97
CA ILE A 392 -3.36 -16.00 -7.00
C ILE A 392 -3.95 -17.03 -7.96
N LYS A 393 -5.27 -17.22 -7.95
CA LYS A 393 -5.94 -18.20 -8.83
C LYS A 393 -5.81 -17.82 -10.31
N GLY A 394 -5.97 -16.54 -10.65
CA GLY A 394 -5.93 -16.08 -12.03
C GLY A 394 -4.52 -15.88 -12.60
N MET A 395 -3.58 -15.45 -11.75
CA MET A 395 -2.25 -15.01 -12.19
C MET A 395 -1.10 -15.89 -11.69
N GLY A 396 -1.35 -16.73 -10.68
CA GLY A 396 -0.32 -17.45 -9.96
C GLY A 396 0.26 -16.64 -8.80
N VAL A 397 0.68 -17.33 -7.73
CA VAL A 397 1.30 -16.71 -6.56
C VAL A 397 2.54 -15.89 -6.91
N ASP A 398 3.24 -16.29 -7.97
CA ASP A 398 4.50 -15.69 -8.38
C ASP A 398 4.33 -14.39 -9.19
N HIS A 399 3.07 -13.97 -9.39
CA HIS A 399 2.67 -12.72 -10.06
C HIS A 399 1.98 -11.73 -9.13
N VAL A 400 1.92 -12.01 -7.82
CA VAL A 400 1.35 -11.11 -6.80
C VAL A 400 2.48 -10.49 -5.98
N LEU A 401 2.55 -9.16 -5.94
CA LEU A 401 3.61 -8.39 -5.29
C LEU A 401 3.10 -7.68 -4.04
N TRP A 402 3.95 -7.66 -3.01
CA TRP A 402 3.73 -6.84 -1.82
C TRP A 402 4.09 -5.38 -2.07
N GLY A 403 3.13 -4.51 -1.80
CA GLY A 403 3.37 -3.10 -1.56
C GLY A 403 2.29 -2.56 -0.63
N THR A 404 2.53 -1.40 -0.04
CA THR A 404 1.70 -0.91 1.07
C THR A 404 1.09 0.46 0.84
N ASP A 405 1.60 1.17 -0.15
CA ASP A 405 1.30 2.58 -0.41
C ASP A 405 1.59 3.47 0.81
N SER A 406 2.51 3.04 1.69
CA SER A 406 2.95 3.83 2.84
C SER A 406 3.79 5.01 2.39
N VAL A 407 3.78 6.17 3.05
CA VAL A 407 3.29 6.39 4.42
C VAL A 407 1.84 6.86 4.54
N TRP A 408 1.01 6.86 3.49
CA TRP A 408 -0.39 7.31 3.60
C TRP A 408 -1.15 6.61 4.75
N TYR A 409 -0.83 5.34 4.97
CA TYR A 409 -1.40 4.48 6.02
C TYR A 409 -0.58 4.42 7.33
N GLY A 410 0.38 5.32 7.52
CA GLY A 410 1.38 5.26 8.60
C GLY A 410 2.40 4.15 8.37
N SER A 411 2.94 3.57 9.45
CA SER A 411 3.79 2.39 9.35
C SER A 411 3.05 1.24 8.66
N PRO A 412 3.69 0.53 7.71
CA PRO A 412 3.11 -0.66 7.11
C PRO A 412 3.03 -1.87 8.05
N GLN A 413 3.52 -1.78 9.30
CA GLN A 413 3.59 -2.94 10.20
C GLN A 413 2.24 -3.63 10.42
N TRP A 414 1.14 -2.87 10.49
CA TRP A 414 -0.18 -3.46 10.64
C TRP A 414 -0.62 -4.21 9.38
N GLN A 415 -0.23 -3.75 8.18
CA GLN A 415 -0.50 -4.44 6.91
C GLN A 415 0.31 -5.74 6.84
N ILE A 416 1.59 -5.68 7.23
CA ILE A 416 2.47 -6.86 7.30
C ILE A 416 1.87 -7.90 8.25
N GLU A 417 1.46 -7.50 9.46
CA GLU A 417 0.79 -8.41 10.41
C GLU A 417 -0.54 -8.94 9.88
N ALA A 418 -1.33 -8.11 9.17
CA ALA A 418 -2.56 -8.56 8.55
C ALA A 418 -2.29 -9.66 7.51
N LEU A 419 -1.33 -9.51 6.60
CA LEU A 419 -1.02 -10.54 5.61
C LEU A 419 -0.41 -11.79 6.27
N ARG A 420 0.47 -11.63 7.27
CA ARG A 420 1.01 -12.75 8.06
C ARG A 420 -0.12 -13.59 8.67
N ARG A 421 -1.18 -12.94 9.15
CA ARG A 421 -2.31 -13.62 9.81
C ARG A 421 -3.40 -14.06 8.84
N LEU A 422 -3.55 -13.43 7.68
CA LEU A 422 -4.63 -13.71 6.74
C LEU A 422 -4.59 -15.18 6.27
N GLU A 423 -5.72 -15.85 6.39
CA GLU A 423 -5.98 -17.17 5.81
C GLU A 423 -7.26 -17.11 4.98
N ILE A 424 -7.36 -17.91 3.92
CA ILE A 424 -8.62 -18.05 3.17
C ILE A 424 -9.46 -19.12 3.88
N PRO A 425 -10.66 -18.81 4.40
CA PRO A 425 -11.52 -19.80 5.05
C PRO A 425 -11.82 -21.03 4.18
N GLU A 426 -11.92 -22.22 4.78
CA GLU A 426 -12.10 -23.49 4.04
C GLU A 426 -13.35 -23.51 3.15
N ASP A 427 -14.44 -22.87 3.58
CA ASP A 427 -15.66 -22.74 2.79
C ASP A 427 -15.42 -21.90 1.54
N MET A 428 -14.63 -20.83 1.64
CA MET A 428 -14.21 -20.04 0.48
C MET A 428 -13.25 -20.79 -0.43
N GLN A 429 -12.32 -21.59 0.14
CA GLN A 429 -11.45 -22.46 -0.65
C GLN A 429 -12.28 -23.44 -1.49
N LYS A 430 -13.27 -24.10 -0.89
CA LYS A 430 -14.17 -25.05 -1.57
C LYS A 430 -15.08 -24.36 -2.59
N LYS A 431 -15.69 -23.23 -2.22
CA LYS A 431 -16.67 -22.52 -3.07
C LYS A 431 -16.03 -21.87 -4.29
N TYR A 432 -14.86 -21.24 -4.13
CA TYR A 432 -14.23 -20.46 -5.19
C TYR A 432 -12.98 -21.13 -5.80
N GLY A 433 -12.54 -22.26 -5.25
CA GLY A 433 -11.35 -22.97 -5.72
C GLY A 433 -10.06 -22.21 -5.39
N PHE A 434 -10.01 -21.55 -4.24
CA PHE A 434 -8.81 -20.86 -3.76
C PHE A 434 -7.88 -21.83 -3.04
N ALA A 435 -6.57 -21.65 -3.22
CA ALA A 435 -5.56 -22.33 -2.43
C ALA A 435 -5.45 -21.68 -1.03
N PRO A 436 -5.12 -22.43 0.04
CA PRO A 436 -4.83 -21.85 1.34
C PRO A 436 -3.60 -20.93 1.27
N LEU A 437 -3.57 -19.86 2.07
CA LEU A 437 -2.41 -18.98 2.18
C LEU A 437 -1.37 -19.51 3.17
N GLY A 438 -1.79 -20.31 4.15
CA GLY A 438 -0.93 -20.94 5.15
C GLY A 438 -0.50 -20.01 6.28
N GLY A 439 0.43 -20.49 7.12
CA GLY A 439 0.99 -19.74 8.25
C GLY A 439 1.76 -18.49 7.85
N ALA A 440 2.14 -17.67 8.83
CA ALA A 440 2.81 -16.37 8.62
C ALA A 440 4.10 -16.43 7.78
N ASP A 441 4.79 -17.58 7.77
CA ASP A 441 6.00 -17.82 6.98
C ASP A 441 5.80 -18.91 5.92
N SER A 442 4.58 -19.08 5.41
CA SER A 442 4.31 -20.01 4.30
C SER A 442 5.07 -19.60 3.04
N ALA A 443 5.35 -20.57 2.16
CA ALA A 443 5.98 -20.30 0.86
C ALA A 443 5.19 -19.26 0.03
N ILE A 444 3.85 -19.26 0.13
CA ILE A 444 2.99 -18.29 -0.55
C ILE A 444 3.26 -16.87 -0.04
N LYS A 445 3.25 -16.68 1.29
CA LYS A 445 3.46 -15.35 1.89
C LYS A 445 4.89 -14.86 1.71
N GLN A 446 5.89 -15.74 1.79
CA GLN A 446 7.29 -15.37 1.50
C GLN A 446 7.46 -14.91 0.03
N MET A 447 6.79 -15.56 -0.92
CA MET A 447 6.81 -15.13 -2.32
C MET A 447 6.17 -13.76 -2.51
N ILE A 448 4.99 -13.53 -1.92
CA ILE A 448 4.30 -12.23 -1.98
C ILE A 448 5.13 -11.13 -1.30
N PHE A 449 5.57 -11.36 -0.05
CA PHE A 449 6.30 -10.37 0.75
C PHE A 449 7.59 -9.89 0.11
N GLY A 450 8.31 -10.75 -0.61
CA GLY A 450 9.58 -10.31 -1.21
C GLY A 450 10.19 -11.23 -2.25
N GLY A 451 9.88 -12.52 -2.26
CA GLY A 451 10.46 -13.46 -3.25
C GLY A 451 10.20 -13.06 -4.70
N ASN A 452 8.96 -12.64 -5.00
CA ASN A 452 8.56 -12.21 -6.34
C ASN A 452 9.27 -10.93 -6.77
N ALA A 453 9.29 -9.93 -5.89
CA ALA A 453 9.96 -8.66 -6.15
C ALA A 453 11.49 -8.84 -6.26
N ALA A 454 12.10 -9.68 -5.41
CA ALA A 454 13.52 -9.98 -5.48
C ALA A 454 13.91 -10.62 -6.82
N ARG A 455 13.10 -11.57 -7.32
CA ARG A 455 13.29 -12.14 -8.65
C ARG A 455 13.17 -11.08 -9.75
N MET A 456 12.12 -10.26 -9.69
CA MET A 456 11.83 -9.21 -10.68
C MET A 456 12.96 -8.17 -10.76
N TYR A 457 13.46 -7.71 -9.61
CA TYR A 457 14.50 -6.68 -9.50
C TYR A 457 15.92 -7.25 -9.40
N ARG A 458 16.09 -8.55 -9.63
CA ARG A 458 17.38 -9.28 -9.60
C ARG A 458 18.15 -9.05 -8.29
N ILE A 459 17.42 -9.00 -7.18
CA ILE A 459 18.00 -8.94 -5.83
C ILE A 459 18.48 -10.35 -5.47
N ASN A 460 19.78 -10.50 -5.27
CA ASN A 460 20.36 -11.76 -4.87
C ASN A 460 20.11 -11.99 -3.37
N LEU A 461 19.16 -12.87 -3.05
CA LEU A 461 18.87 -13.28 -1.68
C LEU A 461 19.77 -14.43 -1.20
N LYS A 462 20.56 -15.06 -2.10
CA LYS A 462 21.45 -16.15 -1.69
C LYS A 462 22.66 -15.59 -0.93
N ALA A 463 22.82 -16.08 0.29
CA ALA A 463 24.11 -16.27 0.93
C ALA A 463 25.10 -16.89 -0.07
N ALA A 464 26.23 -16.23 -0.35
CA ALA A 464 27.37 -16.93 -0.92
C ALA A 464 27.92 -17.87 0.17
N ASP A 465 27.42 -19.11 0.20
CA ASP A 465 27.85 -20.34 0.90
C ASP A 465 28.52 -20.30 2.30
N ASN A 466 28.65 -19.16 3.00
CA ASN A 466 29.14 -19.03 4.39
C ASN A 466 28.87 -17.64 5.01
N ILE A 467 27.93 -16.86 4.47
CA ILE A 467 27.54 -15.54 5.00
C ILE A 467 26.03 -15.56 5.20
N ARG A 468 25.53 -15.06 6.36
CA ARG A 468 24.09 -14.83 6.60
C ARG A 468 23.44 -14.11 5.39
N MET A 469 22.12 -14.23 5.24
CA MET A 469 21.27 -13.43 4.32
C MET A 469 21.88 -12.04 4.04
N PRO A 470 21.78 -11.50 2.80
CA PRO A 470 22.54 -10.34 2.32
C PRO A 470 22.63 -9.22 3.37
N ALA A 471 23.75 -8.49 3.35
CA ALA A 471 24.26 -7.50 4.33
C ALA A 471 23.25 -6.63 5.13
N PHE A 472 21.97 -6.59 4.74
CA PHE A 472 20.84 -6.01 5.44
C PHE A 472 20.74 -6.38 6.92
N SER A 473 21.00 -7.64 7.31
CA SER A 473 20.85 -8.05 8.71
C SER A 473 21.91 -7.46 9.65
N GLU A 474 22.97 -6.89 9.09
CA GLU A 474 24.11 -6.30 9.83
C GLU A 474 24.39 -4.86 9.39
N ASP A 475 23.51 -4.27 8.57
CA ASP A 475 23.69 -2.92 8.06
C ASP A 475 23.35 -1.85 9.11
N ARG A 476 23.69 -0.60 8.78
CA ARG A 476 23.52 0.52 9.71
C ARG A 476 22.05 0.77 10.08
N LEU A 477 21.11 0.58 9.15
CA LEU A 477 19.69 0.77 9.45
C LEU A 477 19.18 -0.30 10.41
N THR A 478 19.57 -1.56 10.21
CA THR A 478 19.19 -2.65 11.11
C THR A 478 19.80 -2.46 12.50
N ALA A 479 21.08 -2.06 12.59
CA ALA A 479 21.70 -1.77 13.89
C ALA A 479 20.98 -0.64 14.64
N LEU A 480 20.59 0.43 13.94
CA LEU A 480 19.84 1.54 14.53
C LEU A 480 18.40 1.16 14.89
N LYS A 481 17.74 0.32 14.08
CA LYS A 481 16.42 -0.25 14.41
C LYS A 481 16.49 -1.04 15.72
N SER A 482 17.49 -1.91 15.89
CA SER A 482 17.65 -2.67 17.13
C SER A 482 17.88 -1.77 18.35
N GLN A 483 18.65 -0.68 18.21
CA GLN A 483 18.81 0.31 19.28
C GLN A 483 17.50 1.02 19.61
N TYR A 484 16.72 1.40 18.58
CA TYR A 484 15.41 2.00 18.73
C TYR A 484 14.42 1.07 19.44
N GLU A 485 14.43 -0.22 19.13
CA GLU A 485 13.59 -1.23 19.79
C GLU A 485 13.95 -1.40 21.27
N LEU A 486 15.25 -1.41 21.61
CA LEU A 486 15.75 -1.48 22.98
C LEU A 486 15.44 -0.23 23.81
N ALA A 487 15.41 0.95 23.18
CA ALA A 487 15.16 2.23 23.84
C ALA A 487 13.68 2.49 24.22
N ALA A 488 12.81 1.48 24.05
CA ALA A 488 11.34 1.53 24.10
C ALA A 488 10.70 2.02 22.79
N LYS A 489 10.39 1.05 21.92
CA LYS A 489 9.60 1.28 20.69
C LYS A 489 8.27 1.98 21.03
N GLU A 490 8.06 3.16 20.46
CA GLU A 490 6.80 3.90 20.57
C GLU A 490 6.14 4.02 19.19
N PRO A 491 5.46 2.97 18.69
CA PRO A 491 4.74 3.07 17.44
C PRO A 491 3.65 4.15 17.57
N SER A 492 3.52 4.97 16.53
CA SER A 492 2.57 6.09 16.54
C SER A 492 1.13 5.59 16.55
N ASN A 493 0.87 4.47 15.86
CA ASN A 493 -0.46 3.98 15.46
C ASN A 493 -1.28 5.04 14.69
N LEU A 494 -0.62 6.08 14.18
CA LEU A 494 -1.28 7.12 13.41
C LEU A 494 -1.44 6.68 11.95
N ARG A 495 -2.39 7.33 11.28
CA ARG A 495 -2.65 7.22 9.85
C ARG A 495 -2.60 8.63 9.29
N TYR A 496 -2.10 8.78 8.07
CA TYR A 496 -1.88 10.08 7.47
C TYR A 496 -2.71 10.19 6.19
N GLY A 497 -3.94 9.70 6.20
CA GLY A 497 -4.85 9.84 5.06
C GLY A 497 -6.12 10.53 5.48
N TYR A 498 -7.17 10.30 4.71
CA TYR A 498 -8.49 10.83 4.97
C TYR A 498 -9.44 9.75 5.41
N VAL A 499 -10.27 10.06 6.38
CA VAL A 499 -11.41 9.23 6.76
C VAL A 499 -12.69 10.01 6.57
N ARG A 500 -13.84 9.33 6.52
CA ARG A 500 -15.14 10.04 6.52
C ARG A 500 -15.36 10.74 7.86
N ALA A 501 -15.75 12.02 7.82
CA ALA A 501 -16.16 12.77 9.01
C ALA A 501 -17.41 12.13 9.64
N ALA A 502 -17.50 12.18 10.97
CA ALA A 502 -18.55 11.53 11.76
C ALA A 502 -19.94 12.14 11.56
#